data_AF-A0A2E3C2T8-F1
#
_entry.id   AF-A0A2E3C2T8-F1
#
_cell.length_a   1.000
_cell.length_b   1.000
_cell.length_c   1.000
_cell.angle_alpha   90.00
_cell.angle_beta   90.00
_cell.angle_gamma   90.00
#
_symmetry.space_group_name_H-M   'P 1'
#
loop_
_entity.id
_entity.type
_entity.pdbx_description
1 polymer ?
#
loop_
_entity_poly.entity_id
_entity_poly.type
_entity_poly.pdbx_seq_one_letter_code
_entity_poly.pdbx_strand_id
1 'polypeptide(L)'
;MTFPAKNYRQFAHDLLNVAGRIQSVAELVEIDDETLRNMLNNDVNTLTRSIKLFSKLGWCQAQSELEETHPVDASSLVFEVVAADRPEGVLLAIDENIRIETDPTILKALIEELVHNVAAHANTENPAKIKLYKSTKGHVLELTNEACNPFPEDYAEPFTKGQNSRGLGLGLSFVTCAAELLKMPFNIEAEGQAVKATLVVKP
;
A
#
# COMPACT_ATOMS: atom_id res chain seq x y z
N MET A 1 -8.32 25.31 -5.06
CA MET A 1 -7.39 25.29 -6.21
C MET A 1 -7.08 23.82 -6.47
N THR A 2 -7.68 23.20 -7.49
CA THR A 2 -7.50 21.76 -7.77
C THR A 2 -6.22 21.56 -8.57
N PHE A 3 -5.30 20.75 -8.06
CA PHE A 3 -4.07 20.39 -8.77
C PHE A 3 -4.42 19.27 -9.78
N PRO A 4 -4.20 19.45 -11.10
CA PRO A 4 -4.55 18.41 -12.07
C PRO A 4 -3.61 17.20 -11.97
N ALA A 5 -4.13 16.01 -12.27
CA ALA A 5 -3.42 14.73 -12.13
C ALA A 5 -2.03 14.69 -12.81
N LYS A 6 -1.90 15.37 -13.96
CA LYS A 6 -0.63 15.51 -14.71
C LYS A 6 0.45 16.23 -13.90
N ASN A 7 0.07 17.19 -13.06
CA ASN A 7 1.01 17.96 -12.26
C ASN A 7 1.56 17.14 -11.08
N TYR A 8 0.77 16.22 -10.52
CA TYR A 8 1.26 15.29 -9.49
C TYR A 8 2.34 14.34 -10.03
N ARG A 9 2.11 13.77 -11.22
CA ARG A 9 3.09 12.88 -11.88
C ARG A 9 4.40 13.62 -12.20
N GLN A 10 4.31 14.83 -12.74
CA GLN A 10 5.50 15.65 -13.04
C GLN A 10 6.27 16.02 -11.77
N PHE A 11 5.55 16.50 -10.75
CA PHE A 11 6.16 16.85 -9.46
C PHE A 11 6.87 15.64 -8.82
N ALA A 12 6.24 14.47 -8.87
CA ALA A 12 6.84 13.24 -8.35
C ALA A 12 8.07 12.81 -9.16
N HIS A 13 8.02 12.90 -10.49
CA HIS A 13 9.19 12.63 -11.34
C HIS A 13 10.37 13.53 -10.98
N ASP A 14 10.12 14.83 -10.78
CA ASP A 14 11.18 15.79 -10.44
C ASP A 14 11.78 15.52 -9.06
N LEU A 15 10.95 15.15 -8.07
CA LEU A 15 11.43 14.74 -6.75
C LEU A 15 12.18 13.41 -6.78
N LEU A 16 11.75 12.43 -7.58
CA LEU A 16 12.46 11.17 -7.77
C LEU A 16 13.87 11.40 -8.36
N ASN A 17 14.01 12.37 -9.28
CA ASN A 17 15.32 12.77 -9.80
C ASN A 17 16.21 13.43 -8.73
N VAL A 18 15.64 14.12 -7.75
CA VAL A 18 16.39 14.64 -6.59
C VAL A 18 16.83 13.48 -5.70
N ALA A 19 15.94 12.55 -5.37
CA ALA A 19 16.26 11.37 -4.56
C ALA A 19 17.35 10.51 -5.21
N GLY A 20 17.26 10.25 -6.52
CA GLY A 20 18.28 9.52 -7.27
C GLY A 20 19.65 10.22 -7.29
N ARG A 21 19.67 11.56 -7.32
CA ARG A 21 20.92 12.33 -7.17
C ARG A 21 21.51 12.20 -5.77
N ILE A 22 20.69 12.27 -4.72
CA ILE A 22 21.16 12.05 -3.33
C ILE A 22 21.78 10.66 -3.21
N GLN A 23 21.13 9.64 -3.76
CA GLN A 23 21.65 8.27 -3.76
C GLN A 23 22.97 8.14 -4.52
N SER A 24 23.05 8.73 -5.72
CA SER A 24 24.29 8.69 -6.53
C SER A 24 25.45 9.37 -5.81
N VAL A 25 25.22 10.51 -5.15
CA VAL A 25 26.25 11.20 -4.35
C VAL A 25 26.62 10.36 -3.13
N ALA A 26 25.64 9.75 -2.45
CA ALA A 26 25.88 8.87 -1.31
C ALA A 26 26.76 7.67 -1.65
N GLU A 27 26.59 7.09 -2.83
CA GLU A 27 27.40 5.97 -3.33
C GLU A 27 28.82 6.40 -3.73
N LEU A 28 29.00 7.65 -4.17
CA LEU A 28 30.30 8.21 -4.55
C LEU A 28 31.12 8.72 -3.35
N VAL A 29 30.45 9.11 -2.27
CA VAL A 29 31.12 9.44 -1.02
C VAL A 29 31.49 8.12 -0.35
N GLU A 30 32.79 7.88 -0.15
CA GLU A 30 33.28 6.75 0.66
C GLU A 30 32.87 6.97 2.12
N ILE A 31 31.62 6.65 2.45
CA ILE A 31 31.14 6.58 3.83
C ILE A 31 31.76 5.32 4.42
N ASP A 32 32.86 5.46 5.17
CA ASP A 32 33.56 4.36 5.83
C ASP A 32 32.69 3.65 6.89
N ASP A 33 31.62 4.31 7.34
CA ASP A 33 30.66 3.77 8.30
C ASP A 33 29.49 3.08 7.60
N GLU A 34 29.49 1.74 7.67
CA GLU A 34 28.44 0.88 7.12
C GLU A 34 27.05 1.18 7.72
N THR A 35 26.99 1.59 9.00
CA THR A 35 25.73 1.96 9.67
C THR A 35 25.14 3.20 9.03
N LEU A 36 25.96 4.24 8.84
CA LEU A 36 25.51 5.48 8.18
C LEU A 36 25.07 5.23 6.74
N ARG A 37 25.79 4.37 6.01
CA ARG A 37 25.41 3.98 4.64
C ARG A 37 24.05 3.28 4.61
N ASN A 38 23.81 2.33 5.52
CA ASN A 38 22.54 1.62 5.63
C ASN A 38 21.39 2.55 6.04
N MET A 39 21.62 3.48 6.96
CA MET A 39 20.63 4.50 7.32
C MET A 39 20.26 5.37 6.13
N LEU A 40 21.25 5.87 5.39
CA LEU A 40 21.03 6.71 4.22
C LEU A 40 20.26 5.98 3.10
N ASN A 41 20.62 4.72 2.83
CA ASN A 41 19.88 3.89 1.87
C ASN A 41 18.42 3.68 2.30
N ASN A 42 18.17 3.43 3.58
CA ASN A 42 16.83 3.29 4.12
C ASN A 42 16.02 4.59 4.01
N ASP A 43 16.64 5.75 4.27
CA ASP A 43 15.98 7.05 4.16
C ASP A 43 15.66 7.39 2.70
N VAL A 44 16.57 7.13 1.76
CA VAL A 44 16.34 7.30 0.31
C VAL A 44 15.21 6.39 -0.17
N ASN A 45 15.18 5.13 0.27
CA ASN A 45 14.11 4.20 -0.06
C ASN A 45 12.75 4.68 0.49
N THR A 46 12.73 5.15 1.74
CA THR A 46 11.53 5.70 2.39
C THR A 46 11.03 6.95 1.66
N LEU A 47 11.93 7.84 1.27
CA LEU A 47 11.61 9.06 0.51
C LEU A 47 11.05 8.70 -0.88
N THR A 48 11.71 7.78 -1.59
CA THR A 48 11.30 7.31 -2.92
C THR A 48 9.90 6.71 -2.89
N ARG A 49 9.62 5.85 -1.91
CA ARG A 49 8.29 5.28 -1.70
C ARG A 49 7.26 6.38 -1.42
N SER A 50 7.60 7.32 -0.54
CA SER A 50 6.71 8.39 -0.13
C SER A 50 6.33 9.32 -1.29
N ILE A 51 7.29 9.66 -2.17
CA ILE A 51 7.04 10.44 -3.38
C ILE A 51 6.09 9.70 -4.33
N LYS A 52 6.32 8.39 -4.55
CA LYS A 52 5.44 7.56 -5.38
C LYS A 52 4.02 7.50 -4.82
N LEU A 53 3.88 7.28 -3.52
CA LEU A 53 2.59 7.26 -2.82
C LEU A 53 1.86 8.60 -2.91
N PHE A 54 2.57 9.71 -2.68
CA PHE A 54 2.00 11.05 -2.82
C PHE A 54 1.48 11.30 -4.23
N SER A 55 2.23 10.87 -5.26
CA SER A 55 1.77 10.95 -6.64
C SER A 55 0.53 10.11 -6.91
N LYS A 56 0.50 8.87 -6.39
CA LYS A 56 -0.65 7.95 -6.55
C LYS A 56 -1.89 8.53 -5.88
N LEU A 57 -1.76 9.05 -4.66
CA LEU A 57 -2.85 9.69 -3.92
C LEU A 57 -3.36 10.94 -4.64
N GLY A 58 -2.47 11.85 -5.04
CA GLY A 58 -2.85 13.06 -5.76
C GLY A 58 -3.49 12.77 -7.12
N TRP A 59 -3.02 11.73 -7.83
CA TRP A 59 -3.68 11.25 -9.04
C TRP A 59 -5.08 10.70 -8.72
N CYS A 60 -5.22 9.83 -7.73
CA CYS A 60 -6.50 9.26 -7.32
C CYS A 60 -7.53 10.35 -6.94
N GLN A 61 -7.12 11.34 -6.13
CA GLN A 61 -7.97 12.46 -5.71
C GLN A 61 -8.38 13.39 -6.85
N ALA A 62 -7.58 13.45 -7.92
CA ALA A 62 -7.89 14.26 -9.09
C ALA A 62 -8.84 13.54 -10.08
N GLN A 63 -9.04 12.23 -9.93
CA GLN A 63 -9.95 11.45 -10.75
C GLN A 63 -11.36 11.44 -10.18
N SER A 64 -12.35 11.59 -11.04
CA SER A 64 -13.76 11.44 -10.68
C SER A 64 -14.32 10.06 -11.03
N GLU A 65 -13.73 9.39 -12.03
CA GLU A 65 -14.19 8.10 -12.55
C GLU A 65 -12.99 7.25 -13.01
N LEU A 66 -13.21 5.95 -13.22
CA LEU A 66 -12.21 5.04 -13.78
C LEU A 66 -12.02 5.34 -15.28
N GLU A 67 -10.77 5.30 -15.74
CA GLU A 67 -10.46 5.51 -17.16
C GLU A 67 -10.86 4.28 -17.99
N GLU A 68 -10.44 3.08 -17.58
CA GLU A 68 -10.75 1.81 -18.26
C GLU A 68 -10.89 0.65 -17.24
N THR A 69 -11.84 -0.25 -17.49
CA THR A 69 -12.00 -1.49 -16.71
C THR A 69 -11.75 -2.72 -17.60
N HIS A 70 -11.13 -3.73 -17.01
CA HIS A 70 -10.84 -5.01 -17.67
C HIS A 70 -11.14 -6.17 -16.73
N PRO A 71 -11.37 -7.38 -17.28
CA PRO A 71 -11.43 -8.59 -16.47
C PRO A 71 -10.06 -8.89 -15.86
N VAL A 72 -10.02 -9.02 -14.54
CA VAL A 72 -8.83 -9.33 -13.74
C VAL A 72 -9.04 -10.60 -12.93
N ASP A 73 -8.04 -11.48 -12.93
CA ASP A 73 -7.95 -12.60 -11.98
C ASP A 73 -7.37 -12.09 -10.66
N ALA A 74 -8.25 -11.74 -9.72
CA ALA A 74 -7.87 -11.19 -8.43
C ALA A 74 -7.07 -12.18 -7.58
N SER A 75 -7.35 -13.48 -7.71
CA SER A 75 -6.60 -14.53 -7.02
C SER A 75 -5.13 -14.52 -7.43
N SER A 76 -4.87 -14.49 -8.73
CA SER A 76 -3.52 -14.44 -9.29
C SER A 76 -2.82 -13.14 -8.92
N LEU A 77 -3.53 -12.00 -8.99
CA LEU A 77 -2.97 -10.70 -8.64
C LEU A 77 -2.55 -10.61 -7.17
N VAL A 78 -3.39 -11.05 -6.23
CA VAL A 78 -3.05 -11.05 -4.80
C VAL A 78 -1.86 -11.98 -4.55
N PHE A 79 -1.85 -13.16 -5.18
CA PHE A 79 -0.74 -14.09 -5.06
C PHE A 79 0.57 -13.48 -5.57
N GLU A 80 0.57 -12.85 -6.75
CA GLU A 80 1.75 -12.20 -7.33
C GLU A 80 2.31 -11.10 -6.42
N VAL A 81 1.44 -10.23 -5.89
CA VAL A 81 1.87 -9.13 -5.02
C VAL A 81 2.53 -9.66 -3.75
N VAL A 82 1.94 -10.66 -3.09
CA VAL A 82 2.50 -11.21 -1.86
C VAL A 82 3.76 -12.04 -2.13
N ALA A 83 3.81 -12.76 -3.26
CA ALA A 83 4.96 -13.57 -3.65
C ALA A 83 6.19 -12.73 -4.05
N ALA A 84 5.99 -11.49 -4.52
CA ALA A 84 7.08 -10.58 -4.85
C ALA A 84 7.86 -10.12 -3.60
N ASP A 85 7.16 -9.86 -2.50
CA ASP A 85 7.76 -9.37 -1.26
C ASP A 85 8.15 -10.49 -0.27
N ARG A 86 7.67 -11.73 -0.49
CA ARG A 86 7.82 -12.92 0.40
C ARG A 86 8.05 -12.58 1.89
N PRO A 87 7.14 -11.85 2.55
CA PRO A 87 7.44 -11.37 3.88
C PRO A 87 7.41 -12.56 4.85
N GLU A 88 8.45 -12.69 5.68
CA GLU A 88 8.43 -13.66 6.77
C GLU A 88 7.21 -13.40 7.67
N GLY A 89 6.53 -14.47 8.10
CA GLY A 89 5.35 -14.34 8.95
C GLY A 89 4.05 -13.99 8.22
N VAL A 90 3.95 -14.12 6.89
CA VAL A 90 2.67 -13.97 6.18
C VAL A 90 2.05 -15.33 5.83
N LEU A 91 0.81 -15.54 6.26
CA LEU A 91 0.00 -16.72 5.97
C LEU A 91 -1.05 -16.37 4.90
N LEU A 92 -1.09 -17.14 3.81
CA LEU A 92 -2.03 -16.93 2.71
C LEU A 92 -3.09 -18.01 2.63
N ALA A 93 -4.33 -17.60 2.37
CA ALA A 93 -5.42 -18.47 1.94
C ALA A 93 -6.25 -17.79 0.85
N ILE A 94 -6.03 -18.16 -0.41
CA ILE A 94 -6.65 -17.53 -1.58
C ILE A 94 -7.54 -18.56 -2.28
N ASP A 95 -8.83 -18.27 -2.39
CA ASP A 95 -9.74 -19.01 -3.26
C ASP A 95 -9.30 -18.83 -4.72
N GLU A 96 -9.30 -19.91 -5.49
CA GLU A 96 -8.90 -19.88 -6.89
C GLU A 96 -9.97 -19.23 -7.80
N ASN A 97 -9.52 -18.66 -8.93
CA ASN A 97 -10.38 -18.17 -10.02
C ASN A 97 -11.40 -17.07 -9.63
N ILE A 98 -11.06 -16.19 -8.69
CA ILE A 98 -11.88 -14.99 -8.43
C ILE A 98 -11.59 -13.97 -9.53
N ARG A 99 -12.59 -13.75 -10.40
CA ARG A 99 -12.52 -12.81 -11.52
C ARG A 99 -13.46 -11.64 -11.30
N ILE A 100 -12.98 -10.44 -11.60
CA ILE A 100 -13.68 -9.17 -11.38
C ILE A 100 -13.42 -8.21 -12.54
N GLU A 101 -14.39 -7.33 -12.85
CA GLU A 101 -14.21 -6.23 -13.82
C GLU A 101 -13.74 -4.95 -13.10
N THR A 102 -12.52 -4.50 -13.37
CA THR A 102 -11.92 -3.37 -12.63
C THR A 102 -10.73 -2.74 -13.36
N ASP A 103 -10.21 -1.63 -12.85
CA ASP A 103 -8.93 -1.10 -13.32
C ASP A 103 -7.77 -1.90 -12.67
N PRO A 104 -7.01 -2.70 -13.45
CA PRO A 104 -5.96 -3.56 -12.91
C PRO A 104 -4.82 -2.76 -12.28
N THR A 105 -4.55 -1.55 -12.76
CA THR A 105 -3.43 -0.72 -12.30
C THR A 105 -3.74 -0.18 -10.91
N ILE A 106 -4.95 0.35 -10.71
CA ILE A 106 -5.38 0.89 -9.43
C ILE A 106 -5.54 -0.25 -8.41
N LEU A 107 -6.17 -1.36 -8.80
CA LEU A 107 -6.35 -2.50 -7.91
C LEU A 107 -5.01 -3.06 -7.45
N LYS A 108 -4.06 -3.27 -8.37
CA LYS A 108 -2.72 -3.74 -8.03
C LYS A 108 -2.04 -2.80 -7.04
N ALA A 109 -2.07 -1.49 -7.31
CA ALA A 109 -1.46 -0.50 -6.43
C ALA A 109 -2.11 -0.49 -5.03
N LEU A 110 -3.43 -0.66 -4.95
CA LEU A 110 -4.16 -0.76 -3.69
C LEU A 110 -3.72 -2.00 -2.89
N ILE A 111 -3.69 -3.16 -3.54
CA ILE A 111 -3.28 -4.43 -2.90
C ILE A 111 -1.82 -4.34 -2.42
N GLU A 112 -0.91 -3.78 -3.23
CA GLU A 112 0.49 -3.56 -2.84
C GLU A 112 0.61 -2.76 -1.54
N GLU A 113 -0.19 -1.71 -1.37
CA GLU A 113 -0.15 -0.89 -0.14
C GLU A 113 -0.75 -1.62 1.07
N LEU A 114 -1.83 -2.38 0.88
CA LEU A 114 -2.40 -3.21 1.94
C LEU A 114 -1.42 -4.30 2.40
N VAL A 115 -0.82 -5.02 1.44
CA VAL A 115 0.17 -6.08 1.71
C VAL A 115 1.39 -5.49 2.40
N HIS A 116 1.91 -4.37 1.92
CA HIS A 116 3.06 -3.72 2.56
C HIS A 116 2.78 -3.32 4.01
N ASN A 117 1.60 -2.75 4.28
CA ASN A 117 1.23 -2.35 5.64
C ASN A 117 1.21 -3.55 6.60
N VAL A 118 0.62 -4.68 6.20
CA VAL A 118 0.58 -5.86 7.09
C VAL A 118 1.93 -6.56 7.19
N ALA A 119 2.68 -6.64 6.08
CA ALA A 119 4.01 -7.24 6.03
C ALA A 119 5.02 -6.50 6.92
N ALA A 120 4.93 -5.17 6.99
CA ALA A 120 5.82 -4.36 7.83
C ALA A 120 5.68 -4.64 9.35
N HIS A 121 4.60 -5.33 9.76
CA HIS A 121 4.32 -5.68 11.14
C HIS A 121 4.29 -7.19 11.39
N ALA A 122 4.41 -8.01 10.35
CA ALA A 122 4.38 -9.46 10.45
C ALA A 122 5.72 -10.02 10.95
N ASN A 123 5.67 -11.07 11.75
CA ASN A 123 6.83 -11.91 12.08
C ASN A 123 6.36 -13.34 12.40
N THR A 124 7.29 -14.24 12.73
CA THR A 124 6.98 -15.64 13.01
C THR A 124 6.15 -15.85 14.28
N GLU A 125 6.24 -14.96 15.25
CA GLU A 125 5.46 -15.02 16.50
C GLU A 125 4.06 -14.44 16.29
N ASN A 126 3.96 -13.34 15.54
CA ASN A 126 2.74 -12.61 15.24
C ASN A 126 2.52 -12.56 13.71
N PRO A 127 2.04 -13.64 13.10
CA PRO A 127 1.90 -13.71 11.66
C PRO A 127 0.73 -12.87 11.15
N ALA A 128 0.94 -12.15 10.04
CA ALA A 128 -0.15 -11.55 9.29
C ALA A 128 -0.88 -12.60 8.46
N LYS A 129 -2.20 -12.50 8.37
CA LYS A 129 -3.05 -13.40 7.59
C LYS A 129 -3.66 -12.62 6.44
N ILE A 130 -3.50 -13.13 5.22
CA ILE A 130 -4.11 -12.57 4.01
C ILE A 130 -5.02 -13.63 3.43
N LYS A 131 -6.31 -13.31 3.32
CA LYS A 131 -7.31 -14.20 2.74
C LYS A 131 -8.04 -13.52 1.61
N LEU A 132 -8.24 -14.23 0.51
CA LEU A 132 -9.17 -13.83 -0.54
C LEU A 132 -10.21 -14.93 -0.67
N TYR A 133 -11.48 -14.64 -0.37
CA TYR A 133 -12.51 -15.67 -0.35
C TYR A 133 -13.87 -15.18 -0.84
N LYS A 134 -14.73 -16.12 -1.25
CA LYS A 134 -16.12 -15.81 -1.58
C LYS A 134 -16.99 -15.70 -0.31
N SER A 135 -17.76 -14.63 -0.22
CA SER A 135 -18.72 -14.34 0.85
C SER A 135 -20.11 -14.09 0.28
N THR A 136 -21.12 -14.00 1.14
CA THR A 136 -22.48 -13.60 0.76
C THR A 136 -22.56 -12.17 0.24
N LYS A 137 -21.59 -11.32 0.58
CA LYS A 137 -21.49 -9.91 0.15
C LYS A 137 -20.68 -9.69 -1.13
N GLY A 138 -20.16 -10.75 -1.76
CA GLY A 138 -19.24 -10.68 -2.89
C GLY A 138 -17.92 -11.40 -2.58
N HIS A 139 -16.85 -11.03 -3.28
CA HIS A 139 -15.52 -11.53 -2.99
C HIS A 139 -14.86 -10.61 -1.95
N VAL A 140 -14.09 -11.16 -1.02
CA VAL A 140 -13.54 -10.41 0.11
C VAL A 140 -12.05 -10.66 0.22
N LEU A 141 -11.26 -9.59 0.16
CA LEU A 141 -9.87 -9.57 0.56
C LEU A 141 -9.80 -9.10 2.02
N GLU A 142 -9.39 -10.01 2.91
CA GLU A 142 -9.24 -9.79 4.34
C GLU A 142 -7.75 -9.85 4.68
N LEU A 143 -7.24 -8.81 5.33
CA LEU A 143 -5.90 -8.79 5.89
C LEU A 143 -6.01 -8.59 7.40
N THR A 144 -5.32 -9.43 8.17
CA THR A 144 -5.33 -9.36 9.64
C THR A 144 -3.92 -9.39 10.16
N ASN A 145 -3.59 -8.51 11.08
CA ASN A 145 -2.34 -8.52 11.83
C ASN A 145 -2.58 -8.15 13.29
N GLU A 146 -1.64 -8.53 14.15
CA GLU A 146 -1.54 -7.97 15.49
C GLU A 146 -0.70 -6.70 15.37
N ALA A 147 -1.35 -5.55 15.33
CA ALA A 147 -0.72 -4.25 15.15
C ALA A 147 -0.25 -3.65 16.48
N CYS A 148 0.62 -2.64 16.36
CA CYS A 148 1.00 -1.77 17.46
C CYS A 148 -0.19 -0.88 17.88
N ASN A 149 -0.55 -0.97 19.15
CA ASN A 149 -1.60 -0.16 19.77
C ASN A 149 -1.02 1.18 20.24
N PRO A 150 -1.71 2.33 20.07
CA PRO A 150 -3.04 2.52 19.48
C PRO A 150 -3.06 2.63 17.95
N PHE A 151 -4.10 2.03 17.32
CA PHE A 151 -4.43 2.27 15.91
C PHE A 151 -5.10 3.64 15.76
N PRO A 152 -4.71 4.47 14.78
CA PRO A 152 -5.26 5.82 14.64
C PRO A 152 -6.73 5.80 14.17
N GLU A 153 -7.59 6.61 14.80
CA GLU A 153 -9.00 6.76 14.40
C GLU A 153 -9.11 7.39 13.01
N ASP A 154 -8.29 8.42 12.72
CA ASP A 154 -8.27 9.14 11.44
C ASP A 154 -7.32 8.49 10.41
N TYR A 155 -7.26 7.15 10.35
CA TYR A 155 -6.31 6.41 9.51
C TYR A 155 -6.39 6.74 8.01
N ALA A 156 -7.54 7.26 7.55
CA ALA A 156 -7.75 7.66 6.16
C ALA A 156 -7.16 9.04 5.86
N GLU A 157 -6.91 9.89 6.87
CA GLU A 157 -6.38 11.24 6.67
C GLU A 157 -4.90 11.20 6.27
N PRO A 158 -4.49 11.94 5.22
CA PRO A 158 -3.10 12.01 4.81
C PRO A 158 -2.20 12.48 5.96
N PHE A 159 -1.04 11.85 6.07
CA PHE A 159 -0.03 12.09 7.10
C PHE A 159 -0.37 11.58 8.49
N THR A 160 -1.48 10.85 8.64
CA THR A 160 -1.79 10.10 9.86
C THR A 160 -1.02 8.78 9.89
N LYS A 161 -0.31 8.52 10.99
CA LYS A 161 0.47 7.29 11.16
C LYS A 161 0.36 6.73 12.59
N GLY A 162 0.45 5.41 12.70
CA GLY A 162 0.64 4.74 13.99
C GLY A 162 2.02 5.03 14.59
N GLN A 163 2.15 4.91 15.91
CA GLN A 163 3.37 5.27 16.65
C GLN A 163 4.64 4.57 16.13
N ASN A 164 4.52 3.33 15.65
CA ASN A 164 5.65 2.52 15.16
C ASN A 164 5.73 2.46 13.63
N SER A 165 4.98 3.29 12.92
CA SER A 165 5.05 3.34 11.46
C SER A 165 6.25 4.18 11.00
N ARG A 166 7.09 3.58 10.15
CA ARG A 166 8.25 4.26 9.52
C ARG A 166 7.86 5.14 8.33
N GLY A 167 6.65 4.96 7.78
CA GLY A 167 6.17 5.74 6.63
C GLY A 167 5.69 7.15 6.99
N LEU A 168 5.35 7.93 5.96
CA LEU A 168 4.78 9.27 6.12
C LEU A 168 3.27 9.29 6.38
N GLY A 169 2.59 8.15 6.52
CA GLY A 169 1.14 8.12 6.75
C GLY A 169 0.29 8.38 5.49
N LEU A 170 0.78 7.99 4.31
CA LEU A 170 0.07 8.17 3.03
C LEU A 170 -0.62 6.89 2.52
N GLY A 171 -0.21 5.72 3.01
CA GLY A 171 -0.62 4.43 2.47
C GLY A 171 -2.12 4.19 2.63
N LEU A 172 -2.65 4.32 3.85
CA LEU A 172 -4.08 4.08 4.11
C LEU A 172 -4.98 5.15 3.48
N SER A 173 -4.54 6.40 3.40
CA SER A 173 -5.25 7.45 2.64
C SER A 173 -5.38 7.10 1.16
N PHE A 174 -4.30 6.59 0.55
CA PHE A 174 -4.34 6.10 -0.82
C PHE A 174 -5.28 4.90 -0.96
N VAL A 175 -5.20 3.92 -0.06
CA VAL A 175 -6.09 2.74 -0.07
C VAL A 175 -7.56 3.15 -0.02
N THR A 176 -7.93 4.07 0.89
CA THR A 176 -9.30 4.56 1.00
C THR A 176 -9.75 5.27 -0.29
N CYS A 177 -8.93 6.19 -0.82
CA CYS A 177 -9.22 6.87 -2.08
C CYS A 177 -9.38 5.88 -3.25
N ALA A 178 -8.46 4.93 -3.38
CA ALA A 178 -8.47 3.96 -4.46
C ALA A 178 -9.67 3.01 -4.36
N ALA A 179 -10.03 2.58 -3.15
CA ALA A 179 -11.20 1.76 -2.90
C ALA A 179 -12.50 2.49 -3.27
N GLU A 180 -12.62 3.77 -2.92
CA GLU A 180 -13.74 4.63 -3.31
C GLU A 180 -13.84 4.78 -4.83
N LEU A 181 -12.71 5.07 -5.50
CA LEU A 181 -12.65 5.20 -6.95
C LEU A 181 -13.03 3.89 -7.67
N LEU A 182 -12.60 2.75 -7.14
CA LEU A 182 -12.99 1.41 -7.63
C LEU A 182 -14.40 0.98 -7.20
N LYS A 183 -15.09 1.80 -6.38
CA LYS A 183 -16.40 1.49 -5.79
C LYS A 183 -16.40 0.18 -4.99
N MET A 184 -15.26 -0.15 -4.37
CA MET A 184 -15.04 -1.33 -3.53
C MET A 184 -15.13 -0.91 -2.06
N PRO A 185 -16.12 -1.39 -1.29
CA PRO A 185 -16.21 -1.10 0.13
C PRO A 185 -14.94 -1.52 0.87
N PHE A 186 -14.33 -0.58 1.60
CA PHE A 186 -13.16 -0.81 2.44
C PHE A 186 -13.47 -0.44 3.88
N ASN A 187 -13.05 -1.28 4.82
CA ASN A 187 -13.20 -1.02 6.25
C ASN A 187 -11.98 -1.52 7.02
N ILE A 188 -11.64 -0.85 8.12
CA ILE A 188 -10.68 -1.32 9.11
C ILE A 188 -11.36 -1.41 10.47
N GLU A 189 -11.21 -2.56 11.12
CA GLU A 189 -11.64 -2.83 12.48
C GLU A 189 -10.40 -3.04 13.34
N ALA A 190 -10.29 -2.32 14.46
CA ALA A 190 -9.21 -2.48 15.43
C ALA A 190 -9.82 -2.82 16.79
N GLU A 191 -9.44 -3.97 17.35
CA GLU A 191 -9.87 -4.41 18.69
C GLU A 191 -8.64 -4.86 19.48
N GLY A 192 -8.32 -4.12 20.55
CA GLY A 192 -7.10 -4.37 21.32
C GLY A 192 -5.87 -4.21 20.42
N GLN A 193 -5.09 -5.28 20.26
CA GLN A 193 -3.93 -5.30 19.36
C GLN A 193 -4.26 -5.84 17.96
N ALA A 194 -5.44 -6.44 17.76
CA ALA A 194 -5.80 -7.00 16.47
C ALA A 194 -6.33 -5.92 15.53
N VAL A 195 -5.82 -5.87 14.30
CA VAL A 195 -6.32 -5.02 13.24
C VAL A 195 -6.74 -5.88 12.06
N LYS A 196 -7.93 -5.63 11.55
CA LYS A 196 -8.54 -6.31 10.41
C LYS A 196 -8.92 -5.29 9.35
N ALA A 197 -8.28 -5.36 8.20
CA ALA A 197 -8.68 -4.65 7.00
C ALA A 197 -9.51 -5.56 6.09
N THR A 198 -10.64 -5.05 5.60
CA THR A 198 -11.55 -5.78 4.71
C THR A 198 -11.85 -4.95 3.47
N LEU A 199 -11.55 -5.49 2.29
CA LEU A 199 -11.92 -4.93 1.00
C LEU A 199 -12.89 -5.88 0.29
N VAL A 200 -14.07 -5.38 -0.07
CA VAL A 200 -15.05 -6.15 -0.84
C VAL A 200 -14.79 -5.91 -2.33
N VAL A 201 -14.15 -6.88 -2.98
CA VAL A 201 -13.94 -6.89 -4.43
C VAL A 201 -15.23 -7.36 -5.11
N LYS A 202 -15.87 -6.44 -5.83
CA LYS A 202 -17.13 -6.73 -6.54
C LYS A 202 -16.85 -7.55 -7.80
N PRO A 203 -17.67 -8.57 -8.10
CA PRO A 203 -17.63 -9.26 -9.39
C PRO A 203 -17.91 -8.30 -10.55
#